data_AF-A0A7G1IKU2-F1
#
_entry.id   AF-A0A7G1IKU2-F1
#
_cell.length_a   1.000
_cell.length_b   1.000
_cell.length_c   1.000
_cell.angle_alpha   90.00
_cell.angle_beta   90.00
_cell.angle_gamma   90.00
#
_symmetry.space_group_name_H-M   'P 1'
#
loop_
_entity.id
_entity.type
_entity.pdbx_description
1 polymer ?
#
loop_
_entity_poly.entity_id
_entity_poly.type
_entity_poly.pdbx_seq_one_letter_code
_entity_poly.pdbx_strand_id
1 'polypeptide(L)'
;MALPLQTGSEGSGWVIDTPGIRSFGLAHIQPDDVLLAFADLAAAIHDCPRGCGHMGPPADPECALDSLSGAAARRTAAARRLLGVLRET
;
A
#
# COMPACT_ATOMS: atom_id res chain seq x y z
N MET A 1 -25.93 0.24 1.63
CA MET A 1 -27.18 0.30 0.84
C MET A 1 -26.79 0.30 -0.63
N ALA A 2 -27.51 -0.38 -1.54
CA ALA A 2 -27.20 -0.35 -2.97
C ALA A 2 -28.26 0.46 -3.72
N LEU A 3 -27.84 1.43 -4.53
CA LEU A 3 -28.70 2.30 -5.33
C LEU A 3 -28.53 1.95 -6.82
N PRO A 4 -29.62 1.80 -7.60
CA PRO A 4 -29.50 1.49 -9.02
C PRO A 4 -28.90 2.68 -9.77
N LEU A 5 -27.91 2.42 -10.62
CA LEU A 5 -27.29 3.38 -11.52
C LEU A 5 -27.68 3.05 -12.97
N GLN A 6 -28.43 3.95 -13.61
CA GLN A 6 -28.75 3.85 -15.04
C GLN A 6 -27.66 4.56 -15.86
N THR A 7 -26.82 3.79 -16.56
CA THR A 7 -25.77 4.33 -17.44
C THR A 7 -26.17 4.17 -18.91
N GLY A 8 -27.13 4.98 -19.38
CA GLY A 8 -27.48 5.06 -20.81
C GLY A 8 -27.74 3.71 -21.51
N SER A 9 -27.43 3.62 -22.80
CA SER A 9 -27.64 2.40 -23.63
C SER A 9 -26.63 1.27 -23.37
N GLU A 10 -25.68 1.43 -22.43
CA GLU A 10 -24.55 0.51 -22.25
C GLU A 10 -24.56 -0.28 -20.94
N GLY A 11 -25.70 -0.32 -20.23
CA GLY A 11 -25.94 -1.28 -19.15
C GLY A 11 -26.48 -0.67 -17.85
N SER A 12 -26.88 -1.54 -16.92
CA SER A 12 -27.29 -1.16 -15.57
C SER A 12 -26.21 -1.53 -14.54
N GLY A 13 -25.97 -0.63 -13.59
CA GLY A 13 -25.02 -0.82 -12.49
C GLY A 13 -25.64 -0.52 -11.13
N TRP A 14 -24.88 -0.69 -10.06
CA TRP A 14 -25.31 -0.36 -8.69
C TRP A 14 -24.23 0.46 -7.98
N VAL A 15 -24.63 1.54 -7.31
CA VAL A 15 -23.80 2.29 -6.38
C VAL A 15 -23.94 1.64 -5.01
N ILE A 16 -22.84 1.17 -4.43
CA ILE A 16 -22.83 0.70 -3.05
C ILE A 16 -22.51 1.88 -2.13
N ASP A 17 -23.54 2.39 -1.48
CA ASP A 17 -23.46 3.41 -0.45
C ASP A 17 -23.05 2.76 0.88
N THR A 18 -21.76 2.80 1.18
CA THR A 18 -21.18 2.33 2.44
C THR A 18 -21.14 3.48 3.46
N PRO A 19 -21.56 3.27 4.72
CA PRO A 19 -21.29 4.23 5.79
C PRO A 19 -19.79 4.55 5.84
N GLY A 20 -19.43 5.79 6.18
CA GLY A 20 -18.03 6.22 6.22
C GLY A 20 -17.16 5.28 7.05
N ILE A 21 -16.14 4.69 6.43
CA ILE A 21 -15.18 3.80 7.10
C ILE A 21 -14.42 4.63 8.14
N ARG A 22 -14.60 4.32 9.43
CA ARG A 22 -13.96 5.04 10.55
C ARG A 22 -12.80 4.27 11.18
N SER A 23 -12.67 3.00 10.86
CA SER A 23 -11.57 2.14 11.25
C SER A 23 -11.23 1.20 10.10
N PHE A 24 -9.95 0.99 9.89
CA PHE A 24 -9.42 0.00 8.96
C PHE A 24 -8.46 -0.89 9.73
N GLY A 25 -8.60 -2.21 9.60
CA GLY A 25 -7.69 -3.19 10.17
C GLY A 25 -6.90 -3.87 9.06
N LEU A 26 -5.60 -4.05 9.26
CA LEU A 26 -4.78 -4.94 8.43
C LEU A 26 -4.79 -6.32 9.07
N ALA A 27 -5.71 -7.18 8.64
CA ALA A 27 -5.79 -8.56 9.12
C ALA A 27 -5.18 -9.51 8.09
N HIS A 28 -4.38 -10.47 8.55
CA HIS A 28 -3.77 -11.53 7.72
C HIS A 28 -2.85 -11.02 6.59
N ILE A 29 -2.21 -9.87 6.79
CA ILE A 29 -1.24 -9.30 5.85
C ILE A 29 0.18 -9.52 6.41
N GLN A 30 1.08 -10.11 5.63
CA GLN A 30 2.50 -10.13 6.03
C GLN A 30 3.11 -8.75 5.77
N PRO A 31 4.13 -8.32 6.56
CA PRO A 31 4.72 -6.98 6.41
C PRO A 31 5.09 -6.67 4.95
N ASP A 32 5.78 -7.57 4.26
CA ASP A 32 6.30 -7.31 2.92
C ASP A 32 5.18 -7.22 1.85
N ASP A 33 4.00 -7.81 2.10
CA ASP A 33 2.84 -7.73 1.19
C ASP A 33 2.30 -6.29 1.07
N VAL A 34 2.54 -5.45 2.09
CA VAL A 34 2.14 -4.03 2.06
C VAL A 34 2.78 -3.30 0.88
N LEU A 35 4.02 -3.66 0.53
CA LEU A 35 4.75 -2.99 -0.55
C LEU A 35 4.22 -3.42 -1.93
N LEU A 36 3.70 -4.65 -2.03
CA LEU A 36 3.11 -5.18 -3.27
C LEU A 36 1.79 -4.48 -3.65
N ALA A 37 1.10 -3.86 -2.68
CA ALA A 37 -0.12 -3.09 -2.94
C ALA A 37 0.14 -1.78 -3.70
N PHE A 38 1.39 -1.32 -3.78
CA PHE A 38 1.77 -0.09 -4.47
C PHE A 38 2.70 -0.43 -5.64
N ALA A 39 2.18 -0.36 -6.87
CA ALA A 39 2.90 -0.80 -8.07
C ALA A 39 4.30 -0.17 -8.25
N ASP A 40 4.47 1.09 -7.85
CA ASP A 40 5.75 1.79 -7.91
C ASP A 40 6.74 1.32 -6.85
N LEU A 41 6.27 1.02 -5.63
CA LEU A 41 7.13 0.46 -4.59
C LEU A 41 7.49 -0.99 -4.93
N ALA A 42 6.51 -1.78 -5.37
CA ALA A 42 6.69 -3.16 -5.81
C ALA A 42 7.76 -3.27 -6.92
N ALA A 43 7.75 -2.34 -7.88
CA ALA A 43 8.78 -2.26 -8.90
C ALA A 43 10.16 -1.94 -8.30
N ALA A 44 10.24 -0.93 -7.42
CA ALA A 44 11.50 -0.48 -6.85
C ALA A 44 12.17 -1.51 -5.91
N ILE A 45 11.39 -2.33 -5.19
CA ILE A 45 11.96 -3.33 -4.28
C ILE A 45 12.68 -4.48 -4.99
N HIS A 46 12.50 -4.65 -6.31
CA HIS A 46 13.28 -5.61 -7.09
C HIS A 46 14.78 -5.28 -7.11
N ASP A 47 15.14 -4.01 -6.95
CA ASP A 47 16.52 -3.54 -6.90
C ASP A 47 17.10 -3.53 -5.47
N CYS A 48 16.34 -4.01 -4.47
CA CYS A 48 16.85 -4.12 -3.11
C CYS A 48 17.81 -5.31 -2.94
N PRO A 49 18.79 -5.21 -2.02
CA PRO A 49 19.58 -6.37 -1.63
C PRO A 49 18.67 -7.45 -1.01
N ARG A 50 19.10 -8.71 -1.12
CA ARG A 50 18.38 -9.83 -0.50
C ARG A 50 18.25 -9.62 1.01
N GLY A 51 17.04 -9.80 1.53
CA GLY A 51 16.76 -9.66 2.97
C GLY A 51 16.53 -8.22 3.45
N CYS A 52 16.37 -7.25 2.54
CA CYS A 52 15.99 -5.88 2.88
C CYS A 52 14.64 -5.84 3.65
N GLY A 53 14.63 -5.22 4.82
CA GLY A 53 13.43 -4.99 5.64
C GLY A 53 12.63 -3.75 5.25
N HIS A 54 13.13 -2.98 4.27
CA HIS A 54 12.55 -1.75 3.72
C HIS A 54 12.36 -0.58 4.70
N MET A 55 13.05 -0.61 5.84
CA MET A 55 12.99 0.41 6.89
C MET A 55 13.95 1.59 6.65
N GLY A 56 14.88 1.45 5.70
CA GLY A 56 15.90 2.46 5.42
C GLY A 56 17.02 2.50 6.46
N PRO A 57 17.98 3.42 6.35
CA PRO A 57 19.13 3.48 7.24
C PRO A 57 18.74 3.73 8.72
N PRO A 58 19.43 3.12 9.70
CA PRO A 58 20.59 2.25 9.53
C PRO A 58 20.26 0.77 9.27
N ALA A 59 18.98 0.37 9.35
CA ALA A 59 18.58 -1.03 9.22
C ALA A 59 18.79 -1.57 7.80
N ASP A 60 18.37 -0.78 6.80
CA ASP A 60 18.49 -1.11 5.37
C ASP A 60 19.19 0.05 4.63
N PRO A 61 20.53 0.17 4.75
CA PRO A 61 21.26 1.32 4.20
C PRO A 61 21.24 1.40 2.67
N GLU A 62 21.00 0.28 2.00
CA GLU A 62 20.97 0.15 0.54
C GLU A 62 19.54 -0.11 0.01
N CYS A 63 18.51 0.30 0.77
CA CYS A 63 17.13 0.12 0.35
C CYS A 63 16.82 1.00 -0.87
N ALA A 64 16.43 0.36 -2.00
CA ALA A 64 16.10 1.06 -3.24
C ALA A 64 14.97 2.10 -3.07
N LEU A 65 14.09 1.92 -2.07
CA LEU A 65 13.03 2.88 -1.76
C LEU A 65 13.56 4.26 -1.35
N ASP A 66 14.79 4.36 -0.84
CA ASP A 66 15.39 5.65 -0.44
C ASP A 66 15.81 6.50 -1.65
N SER A 67 15.87 5.93 -2.85
CA SER A 67 16.13 6.66 -4.10
C SER A 67 14.88 7.32 -4.69
N LEU A 68 13.69 6.93 -4.20
CA LEU A 68 12.41 7.40 -4.73
C LEU A 68 12.15 8.86 -4.37
N SER A 69 11.40 9.55 -5.22
CA SER A 69 11.03 10.96 -5.03
C SER A 69 9.53 11.21 -5.23
N GLY A 70 9.08 12.42 -4.92
CA GLY A 70 7.70 12.85 -5.17
C GLY A 70 6.63 12.00 -4.47
N ALA A 71 5.64 11.50 -5.23
CA ALA A 71 4.56 10.70 -4.67
C ALA A 71 5.04 9.33 -4.13
N ALA A 72 6.04 8.74 -4.78
CA ALA A 72 6.61 7.45 -4.39
C ALA A 72 7.36 7.54 -3.05
N ALA A 73 8.11 8.64 -2.82
CA ALA A 73 8.74 8.90 -1.52
C ALA A 73 7.69 9.05 -0.39
N ARG A 74 6.58 9.77 -0.66
CA ARG A 74 5.49 9.90 0.33
C ARG A 74 4.83 8.56 0.64
N ARG A 75 4.64 7.70 -0.38
CA ARG A 75 4.14 6.33 -0.19
C ARG A 75 5.12 5.48 0.60
N THR A 76 6.43 5.57 0.33
CA THR A 76 7.48 4.88 1.09
C THR A 76 7.38 5.22 2.58
N ALA A 77 7.27 6.51 2.91
CA ALA A 77 7.10 6.94 4.30
C ALA A 77 5.82 6.39 4.95
N ALA A 78 4.73 6.26 4.20
CA ALA A 78 3.49 5.66 4.68
C ALA A 78 3.61 4.14 4.87
N ALA A 79 4.20 3.43 3.89
CA ALA A 79 4.43 2.00 3.95
C ALA A 79 5.33 1.63 5.14
N ARG A 80 6.41 2.38 5.40
CA ARG A 80 7.29 2.18 6.57
C ARG A 80 6.54 2.26 7.91
N ARG A 81 5.55 3.14 8.03
CA ARG A 81 4.70 3.17 9.24
C ARG A 81 3.87 1.90 9.40
N LEU A 82 3.32 1.38 8.29
CA LEU A 82 2.56 0.12 8.31
C LEU A 82 3.47 -1.07 8.62
N LEU A 83 4.68 -1.11 8.03
CA LEU A 83 5.69 -2.13 8.32
C LEU A 83 6.09 -2.16 9.79
N GLY A 84 6.28 -0.99 10.41
CA GLY A 84 6.56 -0.89 11.85
C GLY A 84 5.44 -1.53 12.68
N VAL A 85 4.19 -1.14 12.44
CA VAL A 85 3.02 -1.67 13.16
C VAL A 85 2.87 -3.18 12.97
N LEU A 86 3.03 -3.69 11.74
CA LEU A 86 2.87 -5.13 11.45
C LEU A 86 4.01 -6.00 11.98
N ARG A 87 5.18 -5.44 12.26
CA ARG A 87 6.32 -6.17 12.86
C ARG A 87 6.30 -6.15 14.38
N GLU A 88 5.51 -5.27 15.00
CA GLU A 88 5.28 -5.20 16.44
C GLU A 88 4.19 -6.18 16.94
N THR A 89 3.40 -6.76 16.03
CA THR A 89 2.35 -7.75 16.30
C THR A 89 2.84 -9.18 16.10
#